data_AF-U6G4B5-F1
#
_entry.id   AF-U6G4B5-F1
#
_cell.length_a   1.000
_cell.length_b   1.000
_cell.length_c   1.000
_cell.angle_alpha   90.00
_cell.angle_beta   90.00
_cell.angle_gamma   90.00
#
_symmetry.space_group_name_H-M   'P 1'
#
loop_
_entity.id
_entity.type
_entity.pdbx_description
1 polymer ?
#
loop_
_entity_poly.entity_id
_entity_poly.type
_entity_poly.pdbx_seq_one_letter_code
_entity_poly.pdbx_strand_id
1 'polypeptide(L)'
;MATFHIEKSVIANGNLGTVKAMMRYWNQPVSDMDDNSNASKYTLLQMALMLQKKKVVEYLLPQQNLDLNTKATDGTTALMTACDQQARISSYLNVPLRRVPGWLQAA
;
A
#
# COMPACT_ATOMS: atom_id res chain seq x y z
N MET A 1 -13.33 -8.60 21.32
CA MET A 1 -12.79 -7.40 20.65
C MET A 1 -12.87 -7.68 19.17
N ALA A 2 -13.74 -7.02 18.41
CA ALA A 2 -13.92 -7.34 16.99
C ALA A 2 -12.61 -7.04 16.23
N THR A 3 -11.92 -8.09 15.80
CA THR A 3 -10.83 -8.00 14.82
C THR A 3 -11.50 -7.53 13.52
N PHE A 4 -11.32 -6.25 13.19
CA PHE A 4 -11.82 -5.73 11.93
C PHE A 4 -10.92 -6.32 10.83
N HIS A 5 -11.31 -7.47 10.30
CA HIS A 5 -10.65 -8.09 9.17
C HIS A 5 -10.75 -7.13 8.00
N ILE A 6 -9.64 -6.47 7.66
CA ILE A 6 -9.55 -5.65 6.47
C ILE A 6 -9.42 -6.63 5.32
N GLU A 7 -10.57 -7.04 4.79
CA GLU A 7 -10.56 -7.94 3.66
C GLU A 7 -9.82 -7.27 2.49
N LYS A 8 -8.90 -7.99 1.86
CA LYS A 8 -8.19 -7.54 0.65
C LYS A 8 -9.18 -7.12 -0.44
N SER A 9 -10.39 -7.70 -0.42
CA SER A 9 -11.55 -7.34 -1.23
C SER A 9 -11.87 -5.84 -1.19
N VAL A 10 -11.67 -5.17 -0.05
CA VAL A 10 -11.97 -3.75 0.14
C VAL A 10 -11.06 -2.86 -0.72
N ILE A 11 -9.76 -3.10 -0.65
CA ILE A 11 -8.78 -2.38 -1.48
C ILE A 11 -8.85 -2.88 -2.92
N ALA A 12 -9.11 -4.16 -3.15
CA ALA A 12 -9.30 -4.73 -4.47
C ALA A 12 -10.46 -4.06 -5.23
N ASN A 13 -11.56 -3.73 -4.55
CA ASN A 13 -12.68 -3.03 -5.17
C ASN A 13 -12.43 -1.53 -5.36
N GLY A 14 -11.40 -0.97 -4.72
CA GLY A 14 -11.01 0.44 -4.87
C GLY A 14 -12.05 1.43 -4.32
N ASN A 15 -12.90 0.99 -3.38
CA ASN A 15 -13.95 1.83 -2.81
C ASN A 15 -13.38 2.84 -1.81
N LEU A 16 -13.32 4.12 -2.22
CA LEU A 16 -12.80 5.21 -1.38
C LEU A 16 -13.62 5.45 -0.11
N GLY A 17 -14.93 5.17 -0.13
CA GLY A 17 -15.77 5.28 1.07
C GLY A 17 -15.30 4.36 2.19
N THR A 18 -14.92 3.14 1.83
CA THR A 18 -14.38 2.17 2.79
C THR A 18 -12.95 2.52 3.21
N VAL A 19 -12.10 2.98 2.28
CA VAL A 19 -10.75 3.47 2.60
C VAL A 19 -10.81 4.60 3.63
N LYS A 20 -11.78 5.52 3.51
CA LYS A 20 -12.04 6.58 4.49
C LYS A 20 -12.47 6.03 5.85
N ALA A 21 -13.38 5.06 5.89
CA ALA A 21 -13.85 4.45 7.14
C ALA A 21 -12.72 3.73 7.91
N MET A 22 -11.67 3.30 7.19
CA MET A 22 -10.49 2.61 7.73
C MET A 22 -9.37 3.56 8.20
N MET A 23 -9.62 4.86 8.37
CA MET A 23 -8.61 5.85 8.77
C MET A 23 -7.76 5.43 9.99
N ARG A 24 -8.39 4.80 10.98
CA ARG A 24 -7.71 4.30 12.20
C ARG A 24 -6.66 3.21 11.93
N TYR A 25 -6.71 2.56 10.77
CA TYR A 25 -5.87 1.42 10.40
C TYR A 25 -4.84 1.77 9.31
N TRP A 26 -4.82 3.00 8.80
CA TRP A 26 -3.93 3.39 7.69
C TRP A 26 -2.44 3.12 7.99
N ASN A 27 -2.05 3.35 9.24
CA ASN A 27 -0.67 3.23 9.72
C ASN A 27 -0.44 1.95 10.54
N GLN A 28 -1.27 0.94 10.34
CA GLN A 28 -1.14 -0.33 11.04
C GLN A 28 -0.91 -1.45 10.02
N PRO A 29 -0.01 -2.40 10.32
CA PRO A 29 0.10 -3.62 9.53
C PRO A 29 -1.17 -4.44 9.72
N VAL A 30 -1.91 -4.64 8.64
CA VAL A 30 -3.14 -5.43 8.64
C VAL A 30 -2.99 -6.61 7.69
N SER A 31 -3.62 -7.73 8.03
CA SER A 31 -3.73 -8.90 7.15
C SER A 31 -5.18 -9.17 6.80
N ASP A 32 -5.36 -9.68 5.59
CA ASP A 32 -6.59 -10.28 5.09
C ASP A 32 -6.78 -11.72 5.62
N MET A 33 -5.70 -12.34 6.11
CA MET A 33 -5.72 -13.68 6.68
C MET A 33 -5.93 -13.64 8.19
N ASP A 34 -6.58 -14.67 8.73
CA ASP A 34 -6.70 -14.92 10.16
C ASP A 34 -5.35 -14.84 10.86
N ASP A 35 -5.36 -14.30 12.09
CA ASP A 35 -4.17 -14.05 12.91
C ASP A 35 -3.31 -15.30 13.20
N ASN A 36 -3.79 -16.50 12.87
CA ASN A 36 -3.07 -17.77 12.99
C ASN A 36 -2.20 -18.12 11.76
N SER A 37 -2.25 -17.29 10.71
CA SER A 37 -1.37 -17.44 9.55
C SER A 37 -0.07 -16.67 9.79
N ASN A 38 1.07 -17.30 9.53
CA ASN A 38 2.38 -16.64 9.53
C ASN A 38 2.57 -15.69 8.31
N ALA A 39 1.46 -15.20 7.74
CA ALA A 39 1.43 -14.33 6.58
C ALA A 39 1.87 -12.91 6.95
N SER A 40 2.63 -12.31 6.05
CA SER A 40 3.03 -10.91 6.16
C SER A 40 1.80 -9.99 6.18
N LYS A 41 1.71 -9.15 7.20
CA LYS A 41 0.76 -8.06 7.33
C LYS A 41 1.33 -6.82 6.68
N TYR A 42 0.51 -6.14 5.88
CA TYR A 42 0.92 -4.97 5.11
C TYR A 42 0.08 -3.75 5.51
N THR A 43 0.63 -2.56 5.34
CA THR A 43 -0.15 -1.33 5.49
C THR A 43 -1.16 -1.17 4.36
N LEU A 44 -2.15 -0.31 4.56
CA LEU A 44 -3.17 -0.02 3.54
C LEU A 44 -2.55 0.52 2.25
N LEU A 45 -1.54 1.39 2.38
CA LEU A 45 -0.80 1.93 1.24
C LEU A 45 -0.03 0.84 0.50
N GLN A 46 0.66 -0.06 1.20
CA GLN A 46 1.36 -1.19 0.59
C GLN A 46 0.41 -2.11 -0.18
N MET A 47 -0.76 -2.43 0.38
CA MET A 47 -1.77 -3.21 -0.34
C MET A 47 -2.29 -2.50 -1.59
N ALA A 48 -2.53 -1.19 -1.51
CA ALA A 48 -2.95 -0.41 -2.67
C ALA A 48 -1.89 -0.41 -3.77
N LEU A 49 -0.60 -0.37 -3.41
CA LEU A 49 0.52 -0.48 -4.35
C LEU A 49 0.61 -1.88 -4.98
N MET A 50 0.55 -2.95 -4.18
CA MET A 50 0.59 -4.34 -4.67
C MET A 50 -0.59 -4.68 -5.58
N LEU A 51 -1.78 -4.14 -5.27
CA LEU A 51 -2.99 -4.33 -6.07
C LEU A 51 -3.12 -3.33 -7.23
N GLN A 52 -2.12 -2.46 -7.42
CA GLN A 52 -2.08 -1.41 -8.44
C GLN A 52 -3.32 -0.49 -8.44
N LYS A 53 -3.85 -0.20 -7.25
CA LYS A 53 -5.06 0.62 -7.05
C LYS A 53 -4.70 2.10 -7.05
N LYS A 54 -4.33 2.61 -8.23
CA LYS A 54 -3.89 4.00 -8.45
C LYS A 54 -4.80 5.03 -7.77
N LYS A 55 -6.13 4.90 -7.91
CA LYS A 55 -7.10 5.82 -7.27
C LYS A 55 -7.01 5.85 -5.74
N VAL A 56 -6.75 4.70 -5.11
CA VAL A 56 -6.59 4.60 -3.66
C VAL A 56 -5.24 5.19 -3.23
N VAL A 57 -4.18 4.92 -3.99
CA VAL A 57 -2.84 5.51 -3.75
C VAL A 57 -2.88 7.03 -3.87
N GLU A 58 -3.48 7.56 -4.93
CA GLU A 58 -3.64 9.01 -5.15
C GLU A 58 -4.49 9.67 -4.05
N TYR A 59 -5.46 8.95 -3.49
CA TYR A 59 -6.25 9.44 -2.37
C TYR A 59 -5.47 9.44 -1.03
N LEU A 60 -4.67 8.39 -0.79
CA LEU A 60 -3.95 8.19 0.47
C LEU A 60 -2.71 9.07 0.61
N LEU A 61 -1.89 9.19 -0.44
CA LEU A 61 -0.63 9.94 -0.41
C LEU A 61 -0.71 11.38 0.12
N PRO A 62 -1.72 12.20 -0.23
CA PRO A 62 -1.80 13.58 0.27
C PRO A 62 -2.35 13.68 1.71
N GLN A 63 -2.72 12.57 2.37
CA GLN A 63 -3.32 12.63 3.70
C GLN A 63 -2.24 12.85 4.77
N GLN A 64 -2.34 13.94 5.55
CA GLN A 64 -1.40 14.22 6.64
C GLN A 64 -1.34 13.13 7.71
N ASN A 65 -2.44 12.41 7.91
CA ASN A 65 -2.55 11.36 8.92
C ASN A 65 -1.94 10.03 8.46
N LEU A 66 -1.45 9.94 7.23
CA LEU A 66 -0.80 8.75 6.70
C LEU A 66 0.71 8.81 7.01
N ASP A 67 1.20 7.77 7.68
CA ASP A 67 2.63 7.56 7.90
C ASP A 67 3.21 6.65 6.81
N LEU A 68 4.09 7.23 5.99
CA LEU A 68 4.77 6.52 4.90
C LEU A 68 5.90 5.60 5.39
N ASN A 69 6.36 5.80 6.63
CA ASN A 69 7.46 5.04 7.22
C ASN A 69 6.99 3.81 8.02
N THR A 70 5.67 3.64 8.17
CA THR A 70 5.13 2.44 8.82
C THR A 70 5.62 1.20 8.09
N LYS A 71 6.19 0.27 8.87
CA LYS A 71 6.71 -1.00 8.38
C LYS A 71 5.65 -2.09 8.47
N ALA A 72 5.60 -2.93 7.44
CA ALA A 72 4.92 -4.22 7.46
C ALA A 72 5.59 -5.17 8.47
N THR A 73 4.97 -6.31 8.77
CA THR A 73 5.56 -7.32 9.69
C THR A 73 6.82 -7.97 9.12
N ASP A 74 7.04 -7.92 7.81
CA ASP A 74 8.28 -8.34 7.15
C ASP A 74 9.38 -7.24 7.17
N GLY A 75 9.10 -6.10 7.79
CA GLY A 75 10.01 -4.97 7.90
C GLY A 75 10.04 -4.04 6.68
N THR A 76 9.26 -4.34 5.64
CA THR A 76 9.21 -3.51 4.42
C THR A 76 8.37 -2.25 4.61
N THR A 77 8.74 -1.16 3.92
CA THR A 77 7.96 0.10 3.89
C THR A 77 7.18 0.23 2.59
N ALA A 78 6.25 1.19 2.52
CA ALA A 78 5.50 1.49 1.31
C ALA A 78 6.39 1.82 0.10
N LEU A 79 7.50 2.53 0.34
CA LEU A 79 8.46 2.87 -0.72
C LEU A 79 9.18 1.62 -1.25
N MET A 80 9.61 0.70 -0.37
CA MET A 80 10.24 -0.56 -0.77
C MET A 80 9.28 -1.37 -1.65
N THR A 81 8.00 -1.45 -1.26
CA THR A 81 6.97 -2.13 -2.05
C THR A 81 6.75 -1.45 -3.41
N ALA A 82 6.73 -0.12 -3.49
CA ALA A 82 6.59 0.60 -4.76
C ALA A 82 7.78 0.33 -5.71
N CYS A 83 9.01 0.33 -5.17
CA CYS A 83 10.22 0.03 -5.93
C CYS A 83 10.23 -1.42 -6.45
N ASP A 84 9.84 -2.40 -5.62
CA ASP A 84 9.74 -3.80 -6.04
C ASP A 84 8.73 -3.97 -7.18
N GLN A 85 7.55 -3.35 -7.06
CA GLN A 85 6.53 -3.38 -8.12
C GLN A 85 7.04 -2.74 -9.42
N GLN A 86 7.73 -1.60 -9.32
CA GLN A 86 8.32 -0.94 -10.49
C GLN A 86 9.40 -1.81 -11.15
N ALA A 87 10.25 -2.47 -10.37
CA ALA A 87 11.27 -3.39 -10.88
C ALA A 87 10.65 -4.60 -11.59
N ARG A 88 9.54 -5.12 -11.07
CA ARG A 88 8.76 -6.21 -11.69
C ARG A 88 8.04 -5.79 -12.97
N ILE A 89 7.63 -4.53 -13.09
CA ILE A 89 7.08 -3.97 -14.34
C ILE A 89 8.22 -3.69 -15.34
N SER A 90 9.38 -3.26 -14.83
CA SER A 90 10.56 -2.94 -15.65
C SER A 90 11.25 -4.17 -16.23
N SER A 91 11.10 -5.37 -15.64
CA SER A 91 11.64 -6.59 -16.25
C SER A 91 10.95 -6.96 -17.57
N TYR A 92 9.75 -6.43 -17.84
CA TYR A 92 9.04 -6.58 -19.12
C TYR A 92 9.38 -5.49 -20.15
N LEU A 93 10.02 -4.40 -19.74
CA LEU A 93 10.37 -3.28 -20.59
C LEU A 93 11.84 -2.94 -20.35
N ASN A 94 12.71 -3.40 -21.24
CA ASN A 94 14.10 -2.93 -21.38
C ASN A 94 14.11 -1.43 -21.77
N VAL A 95 13.65 -0.58 -20.86
CA VAL A 95 13.60 0.87 -21.01
C VAL A 95 14.37 1.43 -19.82
N PRO A 96 15.49 2.13 -20.07
CA PRO A 96 16.37 2.63 -19.02
C PRO A 96 15.61 3.57 -18.09
N LEU A 97 15.97 3.54 -16.81
CA LEU A 97 15.47 4.29 -15.67
C LEU A 97 15.28 5.80 -15.94
N ARG A 98 14.27 6.20 -16.72
CA ARG A 98 13.82 7.58 -16.89
C ARG A 98 12.31 7.65 -16.80
N ARG A 99 11.84 7.73 -15.57
CA ARG A 99 10.91 8.75 -15.08
C ARG A 99 10.58 8.38 -13.65
N VAL A 100 11.42 8.84 -12.72
CA VAL A 100 10.94 9.13 -11.38
C VAL A 100 9.74 10.06 -11.60
N PRO A 101 8.52 9.64 -11.23
CA PRO A 101 7.36 10.47 -11.52
C PRO A 101 7.52 11.81 -10.78
N GLY A 102 7.17 12.91 -11.44
CA GLY A 102 7.57 14.27 -11.04
C GLY A 102 7.18 14.70 -9.62
N TRP A 103 6.29 13.95 -8.96
CA TRP A 103 5.91 14.14 -7.56
C TRP A 103 6.97 13.69 -6.53
N LEU A 104 8.03 12.98 -6.95
CA LEU A 104 9.15 12.59 -6.06
C LEU A 104 10.36 13.54 -6.14
N GLN A 105 10.34 14.55 -7.01
CA GLN A 105 11.47 15.48 -7.25
C GLN A 105 11.31 16.84 -6.55
N ALA A 106 10.24 17.05 -5.78
CA ALA A 106 10.04 18.26 -5.01
C ALA A 106 10.30 17.98 -3.52
N ALA A 107 11.58 17.97 -3.15
CA ALA A 107 12.07 18.07 -1.78
C ALA A 107 13.30 18.98 -1.77
#